data_AF-A0A182SC56-F1
#
_entry.id   AF-A0A182SC56-F1
#
_cell.length_a   1.000
_cell.length_b   1.000
_cell.length_c   1.000
_cell.angle_alpha   90.00
_cell.angle_beta   90.00
_cell.angle_gamma   90.00
#
_symmetry.space_group_name_H-M   'P 1'
#
loop_
_entity.id
_entity.type
_entity.pdbx_description
1 polymer ?
#
loop_
_entity_poly.entity_id
_entity_poly.type
_entity_poly.pdbx_seq_one_letter_code
_entity_poly.pdbx_strand_id
1 'polypeptide(L)'
;RTTITLRFRSFDRYEDNNREAQKWRASIKHLVAGEPVQKFTYQPKDTRKMLIILNPKSGSGKAREMFQQRVAPVFAEAEIPYDLHITKKSNWAREFVRLRDVYLWRGIVLVGGDGIFFEVLNGLFEREDWQTAIDELPMGIIPCGSGNGLAKTVSFLYE
;
A
#
# COMPACT_ATOMS: atom_id res chain seq x y z
N ARG A 1 -26.38 2.76 5.30
CA ARG A 1 -25.24 3.68 5.17
C ARG A 1 -25.81 4.98 4.62
N THR A 2 -25.80 6.07 5.39
CA THR A 2 -26.27 7.37 4.90
C THR A 2 -25.11 8.04 4.16
N THR A 3 -25.31 8.37 2.88
CA THR A 3 -24.30 9.05 2.08
C THR A 3 -24.69 10.52 1.96
N ILE A 4 -23.81 11.42 2.41
CA ILE A 4 -23.97 12.87 2.23
C ILE A 4 -22.99 13.30 1.14
N THR A 5 -23.51 13.90 0.06
CA THR A 5 -22.69 14.35 -1.07
C THR A 5 -22.48 15.86 -0.98
N LEU A 6 -21.23 16.30 -0.81
CA LEU A 6 -20.83 17.69 -0.91
C LEU A 6 -20.49 18.02 -2.38
N ARG A 7 -21.14 19.01 -2.97
CA ARG A 7 -20.91 19.44 -4.36
C ARG A 7 -20.32 20.84 -4.39
N PHE A 8 -19.19 20.99 -5.07
CA PHE A 8 -18.48 22.26 -5.21
C PHE A 8 -18.71 22.83 -6.62
N ARG A 9 -19.21 24.07 -6.67
CA ARG A 9 -19.48 24.84 -7.90
C ARG A 9 -19.09 26.30 -7.73
N SER A 10 -18.10 26.56 -6.89
CA SER A 10 -17.66 27.92 -6.56
C SER A 10 -16.87 28.58 -7.69
N PHE A 11 -16.42 27.80 -8.68
CA PHE A 11 -15.59 28.25 -9.80
C PHE A 11 -16.11 27.70 -11.14
N ASP A 12 -15.74 28.34 -12.24
CA ASP A 12 -16.09 27.87 -13.58
C ASP A 12 -15.25 26.67 -14.03
N ARG A 13 -14.00 26.57 -13.53
CA ARG A 13 -13.06 25.51 -13.90
C ARG A 13 -13.20 24.31 -12.96
N TYR A 14 -13.13 23.12 -13.55
CA TYR A 14 -13.13 21.86 -12.79
C TYR A 14 -11.96 21.78 -11.80
N GLU A 15 -10.76 22.18 -12.20
CA GLU A 15 -9.56 22.09 -11.36
C GLU A 15 -9.68 22.92 -10.08
N ASP A 16 -10.25 24.13 -10.18
CA ASP A 16 -10.43 25.02 -9.04
C ASP A 16 -11.49 24.48 -8.07
N ASN A 17 -12.61 23.96 -8.61
CA ASN A 17 -13.60 23.25 -7.80
C ASN A 17 -13.04 21.99 -7.14
N ASN A 18 -12.21 21.21 -7.85
CA ASN A 18 -11.56 20.03 -7.30
C ASN A 18 -10.58 20.43 -6.19
N ARG A 19 -9.79 21.49 -6.38
CA ARG A 19 -8.90 22.01 -5.34
C ARG A 19 -9.65 22.40 -4.07
N GLU A 20 -10.79 23.06 -4.20
CA GLU A 20 -11.65 23.39 -3.06
C GLU A 20 -12.22 22.13 -2.41
N ALA A 21 -12.72 21.18 -3.19
CA ALA A 21 -13.21 19.90 -2.69
C ALA A 21 -12.13 19.12 -1.92
N GLN A 22 -10.87 19.13 -2.40
CA GLN A 22 -9.75 18.47 -1.73
C GLN A 22 -9.43 19.11 -0.37
N LYS A 23 -9.53 20.44 -0.23
CA LYS A 23 -9.36 21.12 1.06
C LYS A 23 -10.41 20.64 2.07
N TRP A 24 -11.69 20.69 1.67
CA TRP A 24 -12.80 20.26 2.54
C TRP A 24 -12.68 18.79 2.92
N ARG A 25 -12.35 17.93 1.95
CA ARG A 25 -12.10 16.50 2.21
C ARG A 25 -11.00 16.31 3.23
N ALA A 26 -9.86 16.99 3.06
CA ALA A 26 -8.75 16.89 4.00
C ALA A 26 -9.15 17.38 5.40
N SER A 27 -9.83 18.52 5.51
CA SER A 27 -10.30 19.03 6.81
C SER A 27 -11.23 18.06 7.51
N ILE A 28 -12.18 17.45 6.79
CA ILE A 28 -13.09 16.43 7.35
C ILE A 28 -12.30 15.22 7.82
N LYS A 29 -11.31 14.74 7.05
CA LYS A 29 -10.47 13.60 7.46
C LYS A 29 -9.69 13.88 8.75
N HIS A 30 -9.08 15.06 8.89
CA HIS A 30 -8.38 15.45 10.12
C HIS A 30 -9.33 15.47 11.33
N LEU A 31 -10.52 16.07 11.17
CA LEU A 31 -11.53 16.10 12.22
C LEU A 31 -11.98 14.69 12.65
N VAL A 32 -12.17 13.79 11.68
CA VAL A 32 -12.52 12.38 11.96
C VAL A 32 -11.39 11.65 12.70
N ALA A 33 -10.13 11.97 12.39
CA ALA A 33 -8.96 11.42 13.06
C ALA A 33 -8.68 12.04 14.45
N GLY A 34 -9.47 13.04 14.87
CA GLY A 34 -9.23 13.78 16.12
C GLY A 34 -8.06 14.74 16.05
N GLU A 35 -7.55 15.03 14.85
CA GLU A 35 -6.43 15.93 14.62
C GLU A 35 -6.92 17.38 14.45
N PRO A 36 -6.24 18.38 15.05
CA PRO A 36 -6.64 19.77 14.91
C PRO A 36 -6.48 20.26 13.46
N VAL A 37 -7.51 20.90 12.93
CA VAL A 37 -7.49 21.49 11.58
C VAL A 37 -6.66 22.78 11.62
N GLN A 38 -5.35 22.69 11.38
CA GLN A 38 -4.56 23.88 11.04
C GLN A 38 -4.82 24.27 9.56
N LYS A 39 -4.60 25.53 9.21
CA LYS A 39 -4.81 26.05 7.83
C LYS A 39 -3.90 25.28 6.86
N PHE A 40 -4.44 24.27 6.18
CA PHE A 40 -3.68 23.43 5.27
C PHE A 40 -4.28 23.39 3.87
N THR A 41 -3.45 23.71 2.88
CA THR A 41 -3.45 22.98 1.61
C THR A 41 -3.16 21.52 1.94
N TYR A 42 -4.04 20.59 1.55
CA TYR A 42 -3.75 19.16 1.65
C TYR A 42 -2.43 18.85 0.94
N GLN A 43 -1.41 18.47 1.71
CA GLN A 43 -0.17 17.94 1.19
C GLN A 43 -0.03 16.52 1.74
N PRO A 44 -0.12 15.47 0.90
CA PRO A 44 0.25 14.13 1.31
C PRO A 44 1.69 14.17 1.83
N LYS A 45 1.93 13.66 3.06
CA LYS A 45 3.29 13.58 3.63
C LYS A 45 4.27 12.84 2.71
N ASP A 46 3.75 11.87 1.94
CA ASP A 46 4.49 11.16 0.91
C ASP A 46 3.54 10.85 -0.27
N THR A 47 3.87 11.36 -1.45
CA THR A 47 3.09 11.15 -2.69
C THR A 47 3.48 9.87 -3.43
N ARG A 48 4.54 9.18 -3.00
CA ARG A 48 4.97 7.92 -3.63
C ARG A 48 3.91 6.84 -3.46
N LYS A 49 3.89 5.92 -4.41
CA LYS A 49 2.98 4.78 -4.40
C LYS A 49 3.48 3.70 -3.44
N MET A 50 2.59 2.81 -3.02
CA MET A 50 2.98 1.52 -2.42
C MET A 50 3.34 0.53 -3.52
N LEU A 51 4.37 -0.28 -3.31
CA LEU A 51 4.65 -1.44 -4.17
C LEU A 51 3.88 -2.64 -3.65
N ILE A 52 3.00 -3.23 -4.46
CA ILE A 52 2.31 -4.47 -4.11
C ILE A 52 2.88 -5.62 -4.94
N ILE A 53 3.46 -6.62 -4.28
CA ILE A 53 3.92 -7.85 -4.95
C ILE A 53 2.98 -8.98 -4.57
N LEU A 54 2.32 -9.58 -5.57
CA LEU A 54 1.31 -10.61 -5.38
C LEU A 54 1.76 -11.93 -5.99
N ASN A 55 1.76 -13.00 -5.21
CA ASN A 55 1.94 -14.35 -5.72
C ASN A 55 0.57 -15.03 -5.91
N PRO A 56 0.11 -15.19 -7.18
CA PRO A 56 -1.25 -15.66 -7.46
C PRO A 56 -1.43 -17.14 -7.11
N LYS A 57 -0.34 -17.92 -7.07
CA LYS A 57 -0.35 -19.35 -6.74
C LYS A 57 -0.30 -19.63 -5.24
N SER A 58 -0.22 -18.61 -4.39
CA SER A 58 -0.22 -18.80 -2.93
C SER A 58 -1.50 -19.46 -2.45
N GLY A 59 -1.36 -20.39 -1.49
CA GLY A 59 -2.50 -21.06 -0.84
C GLY A 59 -3.31 -21.89 -1.82
N SER A 60 -4.62 -21.66 -1.89
CA SER A 60 -5.54 -22.33 -2.80
C SER A 60 -5.57 -21.76 -4.23
N GLY A 61 -4.60 -20.89 -4.58
CA GLY A 61 -4.54 -20.21 -5.88
C GLY A 61 -5.53 -19.05 -6.04
N LYS A 62 -6.18 -18.64 -4.94
CA LYS A 62 -7.19 -17.56 -4.92
C LYS A 62 -6.64 -16.20 -4.49
N ALA A 63 -5.33 -16.04 -4.36
CA ALA A 63 -4.72 -14.81 -3.86
C ALA A 63 -5.06 -13.57 -4.70
N ARG A 64 -5.17 -13.73 -6.03
CA ARG A 64 -5.58 -12.64 -6.94
C ARG A 64 -7.03 -12.19 -6.70
N GLU A 65 -7.93 -13.14 -6.56
CA GLU A 65 -9.34 -12.87 -6.29
C GLU A 65 -9.51 -12.21 -4.91
N MET A 66 -8.84 -12.75 -3.90
CA MET A 66 -8.84 -12.19 -2.55
C MET A 66 -8.31 -10.75 -2.54
N PHE A 67 -7.20 -10.50 -3.25
CA PHE A 67 -6.67 -9.15 -3.40
C PHE A 67 -7.71 -8.18 -3.97
N GLN A 68 -8.39 -8.57 -5.06
CA GLN A 68 -9.41 -7.73 -5.69
C GLN A 68 -10.63 -7.49 -4.79
N GLN A 69 -11.07 -8.50 -4.05
CA GLN A 69 -12.28 -8.43 -3.23
C GLN A 69 -12.07 -7.76 -1.88
N ARG A 70 -10.87 -7.86 -1.30
CA ARG A 70 -10.61 -7.44 0.08
C ARG A 70 -9.52 -6.40 0.22
N VAL A 71 -8.42 -6.52 -0.52
CA VAL A 71 -7.26 -5.63 -0.35
C VAL A 71 -7.42 -4.35 -1.17
N ALA A 72 -7.72 -4.46 -2.45
CA ALA A 72 -7.88 -3.30 -3.34
C ALA A 72 -8.93 -2.29 -2.83
N PRO A 73 -10.10 -2.71 -2.28
CA PRO A 73 -11.06 -1.77 -1.70
C PRO A 73 -10.50 -1.01 -0.49
N VAL A 74 -9.68 -1.65 0.35
CA VAL A 74 -9.04 -0.99 1.50
C VAL A 74 -8.06 0.08 1.03
N PHE A 75 -7.24 -0.21 0.03
CA PHE A 75 -6.34 0.79 -0.57
C PHE A 75 -7.10 1.94 -1.23
N ALA A 76 -8.23 1.65 -1.88
CA ALA A 76 -9.08 2.66 -2.50
C ALA A 76 -9.72 3.58 -1.45
N GLU A 77 -10.28 3.04 -0.37
CA GLU A 77 -10.86 3.81 0.74
C GLU A 77 -9.80 4.62 1.50
N ALA A 78 -8.61 4.05 1.67
CA ALA A 78 -7.47 4.75 2.25
C ALA A 78 -6.86 5.81 1.30
N GLU A 79 -7.25 5.79 0.02
CA GLU A 79 -6.71 6.65 -1.03
C GLU A 79 -5.18 6.55 -1.17
N ILE A 80 -4.68 5.32 -0.99
CA ILE A 80 -3.26 4.98 -1.07
C ILE A 80 -3.01 4.47 -2.48
N PRO A 81 -2.34 5.24 -3.36
CA PRO A 81 -2.02 4.77 -4.69
C PRO A 81 -0.96 3.66 -4.62
N TYR A 82 -1.06 2.68 -5.50
CA TYR A 82 -0.16 1.53 -5.51
C TYR A 82 0.15 1.05 -6.92
N ASP A 83 1.31 0.41 -7.10
CA ASP A 83 1.66 -0.36 -8.29
C ASP A 83 1.58 -1.86 -7.96
N LEU A 84 0.80 -2.60 -8.74
CA LEU A 84 0.61 -4.04 -8.54
C LEU A 84 1.50 -4.86 -9.49
N HIS A 85 2.36 -5.69 -8.92
CA HIS A 85 3.22 -6.63 -9.63
C HIS A 85 2.86 -8.07 -9.26
N ILE A 86 2.45 -8.85 -10.27
CA ILE A 86 2.10 -10.26 -10.11
C ILE A 86 3.33 -11.12 -10.42
N THR A 87 3.76 -11.94 -9.47
CA THR A 87 4.91 -12.84 -9.65
C THR A 87 4.61 -13.90 -10.69
N LYS A 88 5.57 -14.20 -11.56
CA LYS A 88 5.40 -15.17 -12.67
C LYS A 88 5.91 -16.57 -12.34
N LYS A 89 6.96 -16.65 -11.52
CA LYS A 89 7.69 -17.87 -11.15
C LYS A 89 8.40 -17.66 -9.81
N SER A 90 8.92 -18.73 -9.23
CA SER A 90 9.81 -18.67 -8.06
C SER A 90 11.02 -17.78 -8.32
N ASN A 91 11.51 -17.11 -7.28
CA ASN A 91 12.59 -16.11 -7.30
C ASN A 91 12.31 -14.84 -8.12
N TRP A 92 11.14 -14.70 -8.73
CA TRP A 92 10.80 -13.50 -9.49
C TRP A 92 10.79 -12.26 -8.58
N ALA A 93 10.24 -12.38 -7.36
CA ALA A 93 10.16 -11.26 -6.44
C ALA A 93 11.55 -10.83 -5.94
N ARG A 94 12.42 -11.82 -5.67
CA ARG A 94 13.84 -11.62 -5.33
C ARG A 94 14.57 -10.83 -6.42
N GLU A 95 14.50 -11.30 -7.67
CA GLU A 95 15.12 -10.62 -8.82
C GLU A 95 14.57 -9.21 -9.02
N PHE A 96 13.25 -9.03 -8.84
CA PHE A 96 12.59 -7.75 -9.03
C PHE A 96 13.11 -6.68 -8.08
N VAL A 97 13.15 -6.96 -6.76
CA VAL A 97 13.58 -5.96 -5.77
C VAL A 97 15.09 -5.74 -5.78
N ARG A 98 15.87 -6.73 -6.21
CA ARG A 98 17.33 -6.59 -6.37
C ARG A 98 17.69 -5.66 -7.52
N LEU A 99 16.97 -5.73 -8.64
CA LEU A 99 17.34 -5.04 -9.89
C LEU A 99 16.66 -3.68 -10.09
N ARG A 100 15.64 -3.34 -9.31
CA ARG A 100 14.88 -2.10 -9.46
C ARG A 100 15.21 -1.08 -8.40
N ASP A 101 14.98 0.18 -8.72
CA ASP A 101 14.99 1.25 -7.72
C ASP A 101 13.76 1.13 -6.82
N VAL A 102 13.95 0.60 -5.61
CA VAL A 102 12.89 0.37 -4.64
C VAL A 102 12.45 1.66 -3.92
N TYR A 103 13.22 2.74 -4.03
CA TYR A 103 12.96 4.03 -3.36
C TYR A 103 11.90 4.88 -4.08
N LEU A 104 11.52 4.49 -5.30
CA LEU A 104 10.36 5.03 -6.02
C LEU A 104 9.04 4.80 -5.27
N TRP A 105 9.01 3.80 -4.40
CA TRP A 105 7.88 3.47 -3.55
C TRP A 105 8.17 3.86 -2.10
N ARG A 106 7.11 4.14 -1.35
CA ARG A 106 7.20 4.44 0.09
C ARG A 106 7.12 3.22 1.00
N GLY A 107 6.96 2.04 0.42
CA GLY A 107 6.82 0.79 1.16
C GLY A 107 6.38 -0.37 0.26
N ILE A 108 6.60 -1.59 0.74
CA ILE A 108 6.27 -2.83 0.03
C ILE A 108 5.17 -3.58 0.79
N VAL A 109 4.15 -4.03 0.07
CA VAL A 109 3.11 -4.93 0.58
C VAL A 109 3.14 -6.24 -0.19
N LEU A 110 3.28 -7.33 0.56
CA LEU A 110 3.47 -8.67 0.03
C LEU A 110 2.19 -9.48 0.22
N VAL A 111 1.60 -9.91 -0.89
CA VAL A 111 0.31 -10.60 -0.93
C VAL A 111 0.56 -12.07 -1.30
N GLY A 112 0.55 -12.94 -0.30
CA GLY A 112 0.92 -14.35 -0.45
C GLY A 112 1.14 -15.07 0.87
N GLY A 113 1.95 -16.13 0.86
CA GLY A 113 2.42 -16.80 2.09
C GLY A 113 3.85 -16.39 2.46
N ASP A 114 4.41 -17.00 3.50
CA ASP A 114 5.75 -16.66 4.04
C ASP A 114 6.88 -16.70 2.98
N GLY A 115 6.75 -17.57 1.96
CA GLY A 115 7.74 -17.69 0.89
C GLY A 115 7.94 -16.44 0.04
N ILE A 116 6.90 -15.63 -0.22
CA ILE A 116 7.07 -14.40 -0.99
C ILE A 116 7.82 -13.34 -0.18
N PHE A 117 7.60 -13.32 1.14
CA PHE A 117 8.33 -12.46 2.06
C PHE A 117 9.81 -12.83 2.09
N PHE A 118 10.09 -14.13 2.17
CA PHE A 118 11.45 -14.64 2.09
C PHE A 118 12.16 -14.27 0.79
N GLU A 119 11.50 -14.40 -0.37
CA GLU A 119 12.10 -14.00 -1.65
C GLU A 119 12.47 -12.51 -1.68
N VAL A 120 11.55 -11.64 -1.25
CA VAL A 120 11.77 -10.18 -1.24
C VAL A 120 12.87 -9.80 -0.27
N LEU A 121 12.83 -10.31 0.96
CA LEU A 121 13.82 -10.00 1.97
C LEU A 121 15.24 -10.38 1.51
N ASN A 122 15.41 -11.59 0.97
CA ASN A 122 16.70 -12.00 0.41
C ASN A 122 17.11 -11.15 -0.79
N GLY A 123 16.17 -10.75 -1.65
CA GLY A 123 16.45 -9.88 -2.78
C GLY A 123 16.94 -8.50 -2.37
N LEU A 124 16.42 -7.96 -1.26
CA LEU A 124 16.90 -6.71 -0.67
C LEU A 124 18.30 -6.88 -0.07
N PHE A 125 18.58 -7.98 0.65
CA PHE A 125 19.90 -8.27 1.21
C PHE A 125 20.99 -8.51 0.15
N GLU A 126 20.61 -8.86 -1.08
CA GLU A 126 21.56 -8.99 -2.20
C GLU A 126 21.96 -7.66 -2.84
N ARG A 127 21.37 -6.54 -2.42
CA ARG A 127 21.70 -5.22 -2.94
C ARG A 127 22.93 -4.64 -2.25
N GLU A 128 23.65 -3.75 -2.93
CA GLU A 128 24.78 -3.03 -2.34
C GLU A 128 24.32 -2.06 -1.23
N ASP A 129 23.14 -1.47 -1.40
CA ASP A 129 22.50 -0.51 -0.48
C ASP A 129 21.52 -1.18 0.50
N TRP A 130 21.69 -2.48 0.79
CA TRP A 130 20.70 -3.26 1.54
C TRP A 130 20.36 -2.69 2.92
N GLN A 131 21.33 -2.08 3.62
CA GLN A 131 21.11 -1.48 4.94
C GLN A 131 20.11 -0.33 4.84
N THR A 132 20.37 0.61 3.92
CA THR A 132 19.46 1.73 3.62
C THR A 132 18.10 1.21 3.15
N ALA A 133 18.07 0.19 2.30
CA ALA A 133 16.81 -0.37 1.82
C ALA A 133 15.96 -0.96 2.95
N ILE A 134 16.57 -1.65 3.93
CA ILE A 134 15.85 -2.24 5.08
C ILE A 134 15.39 -1.15 6.05
N ASP A 135 16.20 -0.11 6.27
CA ASP A 135 15.89 0.96 7.23
C ASP A 135 14.80 1.91 6.69
N GLU A 136 14.83 2.23 5.39
CA GLU A 136 13.93 3.21 4.81
C GLU A 136 12.63 2.62 4.26
N LEU A 137 12.60 1.34 3.91
CA LEU A 137 11.49 0.75 3.18
C LEU A 137 10.63 -0.17 4.06
N PRO A 138 9.53 0.34 4.64
CA PRO A 138 8.65 -0.49 5.44
C PRO A 138 8.01 -1.61 4.60
N MET A 139 7.96 -2.81 5.17
CA MET A 139 7.37 -3.99 4.55
C MET A 139 6.16 -4.49 5.34
N GLY A 140 5.10 -4.88 4.64
CA GLY A 140 3.91 -5.52 5.22
C GLY A 140 3.55 -6.81 4.49
N ILE A 141 2.97 -7.77 5.21
CA ILE A 141 2.47 -9.02 4.64
C ILE A 141 0.95 -9.10 4.78
N ILE A 142 0.28 -9.47 3.68
CA ILE A 142 -1.12 -9.83 3.65
C ILE A 142 -1.20 -11.34 3.43
N PRO A 143 -1.66 -12.11 4.42
CA PRO A 143 -1.66 -13.56 4.35
C PRO A 143 -2.70 -14.06 3.33
N CYS A 144 -2.23 -14.77 2.31
CA CYS A 144 -3.04 -15.47 1.31
C CYS A 144 -2.56 -16.90 1.07
N GLY A 145 -1.52 -17.33 1.80
CA GLY A 145 -0.90 -18.64 1.67
C GLY A 145 -1.56 -19.71 2.54
N SER A 146 -1.05 -20.93 2.42
CA SER A 146 -1.30 -22.02 3.38
C SER A 146 -0.41 -21.88 4.62
N GLY A 147 0.84 -21.41 4.45
CA GLY A 147 1.74 -20.99 5.52
C GLY A 147 1.72 -19.47 5.68
N ASN A 148 1.21 -19.00 6.82
CA ASN A 148 1.10 -17.58 7.19
C ASN A 148 1.68 -17.34 8.60
N GLY A 149 2.76 -18.06 8.94
CA GLY A 149 3.35 -18.01 10.26
C GLY A 149 3.80 -16.60 10.62
N LEU A 150 4.44 -15.91 9.66
CA LEU A 150 4.92 -14.55 9.85
C LEU A 150 3.77 -13.58 10.13
N ALA A 151 2.73 -13.60 9.28
CA ALA A 151 1.58 -12.73 9.44
C ALA A 151 0.88 -12.94 10.79
N LYS A 152 0.79 -14.20 11.24
CA LYS A 152 0.20 -14.55 12.54
C LYS A 152 1.05 -14.03 13.70
N THR A 153 2.36 -14.21 13.66
CA THR A 153 3.27 -13.72 14.70
C THR A 153 3.26 -12.20 14.79
N VAL A 154 3.29 -11.51 13.64
CA VAL A 154 3.17 -10.05 13.62
C VAL A 154 1.82 -9.62 14.20
N SER A 155 0.70 -10.21 13.76
CA SER A 155 -0.63 -9.87 14.29
C SER A 155 -0.72 -10.03 15.80
N PHE A 156 -0.13 -11.08 16.37
CA PHE A 156 -0.12 -11.32 17.81
C PHE A 156 0.63 -10.25 18.60
N LEU A 157 1.65 -9.61 18.02
CA LEU A 157 2.40 -8.54 18.68
C LEU A 157 1.65 -7.20 18.74
N TYR A 158 0.54 -7.07 17.99
CA TYR A 158 -0.28 -5.86 17.89
C TYR A 158 -1.72 -6.06 18.41
N GLU A 159 -2.02 -7.21 19.02
CA GLU A 159 -3.20 -7.43 19.86
C GLU A 159 -2.95 -6.95 21.30
#